data_AF-A0A177G4P0-F1
#
_entry.id   AF-A0A177G4P0-F1
#
_cell.length_a   1.000
_cell.length_b   1.000
_cell.length_c   1.000
_cell.angle_alpha   90.00
_cell.angle_beta   90.00
_cell.angle_gamma   90.00
#
_symmetry.space_group_name_H-M   'P 1'
#
loop_
_entity.id
_entity.type
_entity.pdbx_description
1 polymer ?
#
loop_
_entity_poly.entity_id
_entity_poly.type
_entity_poly.pdbx_seq_one_letter_code
_entity_poly.pdbx_strand_id
1 'polypeptide(L)' 'MDSRYVLHTPLMWIDKAETWKLTEELGGAPLVSLINQESHTCYLGDRGTLHPWGHGCGECPACALRRAGWEEYVAEKTNA' A
#
# COMPACT_ATOMS: atom_id res chain seq x y z
N MET A 1 34.53 -8.47 -8.96
CA MET A 1 33.14 -8.00 -9.00
C MET A 1 32.41 -8.56 -10.24
N ASP A 2 32.69 -9.81 -10.63
CA ASP A 2 32.03 -10.46 -11.79
C ASP A 2 30.91 -11.37 -11.32
N SER A 3 29.78 -10.80 -10.95
CA SER A 3 28.58 -11.57 -10.61
C SER A 3 27.38 -10.97 -11.31
N ARG A 4 26.59 -11.83 -11.97
CA ARG A 4 25.42 -11.40 -12.73
C ARG A 4 24.25 -11.18 -11.79
N TYR A 5 23.91 -9.92 -11.54
CA TYR A 5 22.75 -9.54 -10.74
C TYR A 5 21.53 -9.29 -11.62
N VAL A 6 20.35 -9.59 -11.08
CA VAL A 6 19.06 -9.25 -11.70
C VAL A 6 18.36 -8.29 -10.75
N LEU A 7 17.98 -7.11 -11.27
CA LEU A 7 17.17 -6.14 -10.54
C LEU A 7 15.70 -6.38 -10.88
N HIS A 8 14.90 -6.74 -9.88
CA HIS A 8 13.46 -6.88 -10.02
C HIS A 8 12.77 -5.58 -9.57
N THR A 9 11.88 -5.05 -10.41
CA THR A 9 11.05 -3.89 -10.12
C THR A 9 9.57 -4.25 -10.22
N PRO A 10 9.05 -5.09 -9.29
CA PRO A 10 7.70 -5.65 -9.39
C PRO A 10 6.59 -4.58 -9.35
N LEU A 11 6.92 -3.38 -8.88
CA LEU A 11 5.98 -2.27 -8.77
C LEU A 11 6.11 -1.23 -9.91
N MET A 12 6.96 -1.45 -10.91
CA MET A 12 7.32 -0.41 -11.91
C MET A 12 6.11 0.11 -12.72
N TRP A 13 5.15 -0.77 -12.99
CA TRP A 13 4.05 -0.52 -13.91
C TRP A 13 2.69 -0.57 -13.24
N ILE A 14 2.66 -0.48 -11.90
CA ILE A 14 1.42 -0.55 -11.14
C ILE A 14 1.24 0.69 -10.27
N ASP A 15 0.00 1.09 -10.08
CA ASP A 15 -0.37 2.19 -9.20
C ASP A 15 -0.55 1.75 -7.74
N LYS A 16 -1.12 2.64 -6.91
CA LYS A 16 -1.31 2.37 -5.49
C LYS A 16 -2.45 1.40 -5.20
N ALA A 17 -3.52 1.39 -5.99
CA ALA A 17 -4.63 0.45 -5.87
C ALA A 17 -4.18 -0.95 -6.28
N GLU A 18 -3.49 -1.04 -7.42
CA GLU A 18 -2.89 -2.29 -7.90
C GLU A 18 -1.82 -2.83 -6.94
N THR A 19 -1.10 -1.96 -6.22
CA THR A 19 -0.18 -2.40 -5.15
C THR A 19 -0.94 -3.09 -3.99
N TRP A 20 -2.12 -2.58 -3.61
CA TRP A 20 -2.96 -3.24 -2.59
C TRP A 20 -3.52 -4.57 -3.09
N LYS A 21 -3.97 -4.61 -4.34
CA LYS A 21 -4.41 -5.85 -5.00
C LYS A 21 -3.29 -6.90 -5.05
N LEU A 22 -2.08 -6.52 -5.46
CA LEU A 22 -0.91 -7.40 -5.45
C LEU A 22 -0.61 -7.95 -4.05
N THR A 23 -0.79 -7.13 -3.01
CA THR A 23 -0.63 -7.57 -1.62
C THR A 23 -1.64 -8.68 -1.27
N GLU A 24 -2.89 -8.51 -1.66
CA GLU A 24 -3.93 -9.52 -1.48
C GLU A 24 -3.64 -10.79 -2.29
N GLU A 25 -3.20 -10.67 -3.53
CA GLU A 25 -2.85 -11.82 -4.38
C GLU A 25 -1.69 -12.65 -3.78
N LEU A 26 -0.72 -12.00 -3.13
CA LEU A 26 0.45 -12.66 -2.55
C LEU A 26 0.18 -13.31 -1.19
N GLY A 27 -0.67 -12.71 -0.35
CA GLY A 27 -0.82 -13.15 1.05
C GLY A 27 -2.22 -12.99 1.63
N GLY A 28 -3.21 -12.70 0.79
CA GLY A 28 -4.61 -12.56 1.17
C GLY A 28 -4.87 -11.40 2.15
N ALA A 29 -6.06 -11.44 2.74
CA ALA A 29 -6.48 -10.49 3.78
C ALA A 29 -5.49 -10.36 4.96
N PRO A 30 -4.82 -11.43 5.44
CA PRO A 30 -3.82 -11.30 6.50
C PRO A 30 -2.65 -10.38 6.12
N LEU A 31 -2.11 -10.52 4.91
CA LEU A 31 -1.00 -9.68 4.45
C LEU A 31 -1.46 -8.23 4.21
N VAL A 32 -2.66 -8.03 3.66
CA VAL A 32 -3.26 -6.69 3.54
C VAL A 32 -3.39 -6.03 4.90
N SER A 33 -3.91 -6.75 5.90
CA SER A 33 -4.05 -6.24 7.27
C SER A 33 -2.69 -5.88 7.88
N LEU A 34 -1.68 -6.75 7.71
CA LEU A 34 -0.33 -6.51 8.19
C LEU A 34 0.28 -5.25 7.56
N ILE A 35 0.23 -5.10 6.24
CA ILE A 35 0.77 -3.92 5.57
C ILE A 35 -0.04 -2.67 5.96
N ASN A 36 -1.37 -2.78 6.10
CA ASN A 36 -2.22 -1.66 6.50
C ASN A 36 -1.85 -1.11 7.89
N GLN A 37 -1.62 -1.99 8.87
CA GLN A 37 -1.40 -1.64 10.27
C GLN A 37 0.08 -1.41 10.61
N GLU A 38 1.00 -2.21 10.05
CA GLU A 38 2.39 -2.21 10.49
C GLU A 38 3.30 -1.32 9.63
N SER A 39 2.98 -1.10 8.35
CA SER A 39 3.82 -0.26 7.49
C SER A 39 3.63 1.24 7.77
N HIS A 40 4.67 2.01 7.49
CA HIS A 40 4.67 3.46 7.67
C HIS A 40 4.88 4.18 6.34
N THR A 41 3.96 5.06 5.98
CA THR A 41 4.04 5.87 4.75
C THR A 41 4.03 7.38 5.04
N CYS A 42 3.46 7.79 6.18
CA CYS A 42 3.27 9.19 6.53
C CYS A 42 4.61 9.95 6.64
N TYR A 43 4.74 11.06 5.92
CA TYR A 43 5.95 11.90 5.99
C TYR A 43 6.21 12.51 7.35
N LEU A 44 5.16 12.69 8.17
CA LEU A 44 5.28 13.30 9.50
C LEU A 44 5.51 12.27 10.61
N GLY A 45 5.65 10.98 10.29
CA GLY A 45 5.85 9.96 11.34
C GLY A 45 4.60 9.62 12.14
N ASP A 46 3.45 10.23 11.83
CA ASP A 46 2.22 10.06 12.62
C ASP A 46 1.64 8.64 12.51
N ARG A 47 1.44 8.00 13.67
CA ARG A 47 0.79 6.69 13.83
C ARG A 47 -0.44 6.72 14.73
N GLY A 48 -0.99 7.90 15.03
CA GLY A 48 -2.12 8.07 15.95
C GLY A 48 -3.37 7.31 15.52
N THR A 49 -4.29 7.99 14.84
CA THR A 49 -5.55 7.37 14.41
C THR A 49 -5.29 6.28 13.37
N LEU A 50 -5.96 5.13 13.54
CA LEU A 50 -6.02 4.10 12.51
C LEU A 50 -7.20 4.40 11.58
N HIS A 51 -6.91 4.82 10.36
CA HIS A 51 -7.91 4.99 9.29
C HIS A 51 -8.13 3.68 8.54
N PRO A 52 -9.19 3.55 7.72
CA PRO A 52 -9.38 2.37 6.86
C PRO A 52 -8.14 2.05 5.99
N TRP A 53 -7.44 3.08 5.51
CA TRP A 53 -6.22 2.97 4.70
C TRP A 53 -4.92 2.83 5.52
N GLY A 54 -5.01 2.74 6.85
CA GLY A 54 -3.89 2.59 7.79
C GLY A 54 -3.58 3.85 8.59
N HIS A 55 -2.37 3.90 9.15
CA HIS A 55 -1.89 5.02 9.96
C HIS A 55 -1.38 6.21 9.11
N GLY A 56 -1.59 7.43 9.60
CA GLY A 56 -0.96 8.63 9.08
C GLY A 56 -1.68 9.92 9.45
N CYS A 57 -1.04 11.06 9.18
CA CYS A 57 -1.59 12.39 9.50
C CYS A 57 -2.79 12.80 8.63
N GLY A 58 -3.07 12.08 7.54
CA GLY A 58 -4.21 12.35 6.64
C GLY A 58 -4.07 13.56 5.70
N GLU A 59 -3.08 14.43 5.92
CA GLU A 59 -2.92 15.71 5.20
C GLU A 59 -1.68 15.75 4.30
N CYS A 60 -0.65 14.93 4.56
CA CYS A 60 0.56 14.92 3.73
C CYS A 60 0.34 14.18 2.38
N PRO A 61 1.13 14.49 1.34
CA PRO A 61 0.98 13.85 0.02
C PRO A 61 1.08 12.32 0.05
N ALA A 62 1.91 11.76 0.93
CA ALA A 62 2.05 10.30 1.07
C ALA A 62 0.74 9.66 1.59
N CYS A 63 0.09 10.30 2.58
CA CYS A 63 -1.21 9.87 3.09
C CYS A 63 -2.31 10.03 2.04
N ALA A 64 -2.30 11.14 1.28
CA ALA A 64 -3.26 11.36 0.21
C ALA A 64 -3.21 10.26 -0.87
N LEU A 65 -2.01 9.90 -1.33
CA LEU A 65 -1.82 8.82 -2.32
C LEU A 65 -2.23 7.46 -1.76
N ARG A 66 -1.84 7.14 -0.51
CA ARG A 66 -2.19 5.87 0.13
C ARG A 66 -3.70 5.72 0.34
N ARG A 67 -4.38 6.81 0.75
CA ARG A 67 -5.83 6.86 0.90
C ARG A 67 -6.53 6.62 -0.43
N ALA A 68 -6.17 7.37 -1.47
CA ALA A 68 -6.80 7.24 -2.78
C ALA A 68 -6.67 5.81 -3.33
N GLY A 69 -5.47 5.23 -3.28
CA GLY A 69 -5.26 3.85 -3.75
C GLY A 69 -6.02 2.80 -2.92
N TRP A 70 -6.19 3.02 -1.61
CA TRP A 70 -7.01 2.13 -0.78
C TRP A 70 -8.49 2.21 -1.15
N GLU A 71 -9.02 3.42 -1.33
CA GLU A 71 -10.42 3.66 -1.70
C GLU A 71 -10.76 3.00 -3.04
N GLU A 72 -9.88 3.14 -4.03
CA GLU A 72 -10.03 2.49 -5.34
C GLU A 72 -9.96 0.96 -5.25
N TYR A 73 -8.98 0.41 -4.52
CA TYR A 73 -8.88 -1.04 -4.27
C TYR A 73 -10.16 -1.63 -3.64
N VAL A 74 -10.73 -0.96 -2.64
CA VAL A 74 -11.97 -1.40 -1.98
C VAL A 74 -13.17 -1.30 -2.93
N ALA A 75 -13.24 -0.23 -3.73
CA ALA A 75 -14.31 -0.07 -4.72
C ALA A 75 -14.29 -1.17 -5.79
N GLU A 76 -13.10 -1.51 -6.33
CA GLU A 76 -12.95 -2.60 -7.29
C GLU A 76 -13.38 -3.95 -6.71
N LYS A 77 -13.01 -4.23 -5.45
CA LYS A 77 -13.40 -5.45 -4.77
C LYS A 77 -14.91 -5.57 -4.53
N THR A 78 -15.61 -4.45 -4.44
CA THR A 78 -17.08 -4.42 -4.27
C THR A 78 -17.81 -4.65 -5.60
N ASN A 79 -17.16 -4.38 -6.73
CA ASN A 79 -17.73 -4.54 -8.07
C ASN A 79 -17.44 -5.92 -8.70
N ALA A 80 -16.68 -6.77 -8.03
CA ALA A 80 -16.33 -8.14 -8.44
C ALA A 80 -17.22 -9.17 -7.75
#